data_AF-A0A8C8T6N3-F1
#
_entry.id   AF-A0A8C8T6N3-F1
#
_cell.length_a   1.000
_cell.length_b   1.000
_cell.length_c   1.000
_cell.angle_alpha   90.00
_cell.angle_beta   90.00
_cell.angle_gamma   90.00
#
_symmetry.space_group_name_H-M   'P 1'
#
loop_
_entity.id
_entity.type
_entity.pdbx_description
1 polymer ?
#
loop_
_entity_poly.entity_id
_entity_poly.type
_entity_poly.pdbx_seq_one_letter_code
_entity_poly.pdbx_strand_id
1 'polypeptide(L)'
;MMKVLLICMASCLLVVNGGDLINRCALAKILHEEDLDGFEGYSLADWLCLAFVESNFNTSKVNENVDGSFDYGIFQINSHYWCNDYLSHSENFCHMDCEDMLGPNLLPSIHCAKKIVSGSGGMRNWVEWRLHCSERPLSYWMTGCHLG
;
A
#
# COMPACT_ATOMS: atom_id res chain seq x y z
N MET A 1 50.04 35.21 -0.36
CA MET A 1 49.83 33.74 -0.31
C MET A 1 48.37 33.48 0.02
N MET A 2 47.74 32.63 -0.77
CA MET A 2 46.30 32.44 -0.93
C MET A 2 45.67 31.76 0.30
N LYS A 3 44.65 32.37 0.92
CA LYS A 3 43.69 31.64 1.77
C LYS A 3 42.42 31.48 0.96
N VAL A 4 42.36 30.41 0.17
CA VAL A 4 41.15 30.01 -0.55
C VAL A 4 40.12 29.60 0.51
N LEU A 5 39.05 30.38 0.64
CA LEU A 5 37.86 29.91 1.33
C LEU A 5 37.26 28.78 0.48
N LEU A 6 37.41 27.54 0.93
CA LEU A 6 36.64 26.40 0.45
C LEU A 6 35.21 26.56 0.99
N ILE A 7 34.38 27.25 0.23
CA ILE A 7 32.92 27.19 0.40
C ILE A 7 32.49 25.87 -0.24
N CYS A 8 32.40 24.81 0.56
CA CYS A 8 31.69 23.60 0.18
C CYS A 8 30.21 23.96 0.03
N MET A 9 29.77 24.27 -1.19
CA MET A 9 28.36 24.20 -1.55
C MET A 9 27.96 22.72 -1.56
N ALA A 10 27.73 22.17 -0.38
CA ALA A 10 26.90 20.99 -0.23
C ALA A 10 25.47 21.45 -0.54
N SER A 11 25.14 21.47 -1.83
CA SER A 11 23.76 21.48 -2.27
C SER A 11 23.15 20.18 -1.77
N CYS A 12 22.59 20.18 -0.56
CA CYS A 12 21.63 19.18 -0.15
C CYS A 12 20.51 19.27 -1.19
N LEU A 13 20.50 18.33 -2.12
CA LEU A 13 19.28 17.91 -2.78
C LEU A 13 18.39 17.46 -1.62
N LEU A 14 17.56 18.37 -1.11
CA LEU A 14 16.40 17.98 -0.36
C LEU A 14 15.58 17.18 -1.37
N VAL A 15 15.72 15.86 -1.34
CA VAL A 15 14.66 14.99 -1.81
C VAL A 15 13.49 15.38 -0.93
N VAL A 16 12.63 16.24 -1.47
CA VAL A 16 11.28 16.39 -0.95
C VAL A 16 10.72 14.98 -1.09
N ASN A 17 10.67 14.22 0.00
CA ASN A 17 9.87 13.00 0.06
C ASN A 17 8.44 13.48 -0.19
N GLY A 18 8.06 13.45 -1.47
CA GLY A 18 6.78 13.90 -1.96
C GLY A 18 5.75 12.89 -1.49
N GLY A 19 5.35 13.06 -0.22
CA GLY A 19 4.25 12.44 0.49
C GLY A 19 4.11 10.94 0.31
N ASP A 20 4.21 10.19 1.40
CA ASP A 20 3.72 8.80 1.45
C ASP A 20 2.21 8.69 1.14
N LEU A 21 1.50 9.78 0.82
CA LEU A 21 0.09 9.80 0.44
C LEU A 21 -0.05 9.78 -1.09
N ILE A 22 -0.62 8.69 -1.63
CA ILE A 22 -0.97 8.62 -3.04
C ILE A 22 -2.33 9.27 -3.32
N ASN A 23 -2.44 9.98 -4.44
CA ASN A 23 -3.73 10.50 -4.91
C ASN A 23 -4.66 9.34 -5.32
N ARG A 24 -5.95 9.40 -4.94
CA ARG A 24 -6.97 8.39 -5.28
C ARG A 24 -6.99 8.00 -6.76
N CYS A 25 -6.97 8.94 -7.69
CA CYS A 25 -7.04 8.62 -9.12
C CYS A 25 -5.69 8.15 -9.68
N ALA A 26 -4.57 8.57 -9.11
CA ALA A 26 -3.27 7.99 -9.43
C ALA A 26 -3.20 6.53 -8.98
N LEU A 27 -3.69 6.22 -7.78
CA LEU A 27 -3.84 4.85 -7.31
C LEU A 27 -4.78 4.06 -8.22
N ALA A 28 -5.94 4.59 -8.58
CA ALA A 28 -6.88 3.93 -9.49
C ALA A 28 -6.23 3.54 -10.82
N LYS A 29 -5.39 4.43 -11.38
CA LYS A 29 -4.63 4.18 -12.60
C LYS A 29 -3.62 3.05 -12.43
N ILE A 30 -2.81 3.08 -11.37
CA ILE A 30 -1.84 2.00 -11.08
C ILE A 30 -2.56 0.67 -10.91
N LEU A 31 -3.65 0.63 -10.12
CA LEU A 31 -4.40 -0.60 -9.90
C LEU A 31 -5.03 -1.12 -11.20
N HIS A 32 -5.45 -0.23 -12.11
CA HIS A 32 -5.94 -0.63 -13.44
C HIS A 32 -4.82 -1.20 -14.31
N GLU A 33 -3.66 -0.53 -14.36
CA GLU A 33 -2.48 -0.98 -15.11
C GLU A 33 -1.95 -2.33 -14.59
N GLU A 34 -2.17 -2.62 -13.32
CA GLU A 34 -1.83 -3.88 -12.66
C GLU A 34 -3.01 -4.88 -12.63
N ASP A 35 -3.96 -4.80 -13.56
CA ASP A 35 -5.04 -5.79 -13.77
C ASP A 35 -5.90 -6.11 -12.52
N LEU A 36 -6.15 -5.12 -11.65
CA LEU A 36 -7.01 -5.30 -10.47
C LEU A 36 -8.49 -5.01 -10.72
N ASP A 37 -8.84 -4.42 -11.86
CA ASP A 37 -10.24 -4.17 -12.20
C ASP A 37 -10.96 -5.48 -12.56
N GLY A 38 -11.80 -5.97 -11.66
CA GLY A 38 -12.50 -7.25 -11.78
C GLY A 38 -11.69 -8.46 -11.28
N PHE A 39 -10.50 -8.25 -10.72
CA PHE A 39 -9.69 -9.34 -10.17
C PHE A 39 -10.44 -10.07 -9.05
N GLU A 40 -10.67 -11.38 -9.22
CA GLU A 40 -11.49 -12.22 -8.32
C GLU A 40 -12.89 -11.64 -8.06
N GLY A 41 -13.44 -10.86 -9.00
CA GLY A 41 -14.75 -10.23 -8.90
C GLY A 41 -14.79 -8.90 -8.15
N TYR A 42 -13.63 -8.33 -7.76
CA TYR A 42 -13.55 -7.03 -7.08
C TYR A 42 -13.21 -5.92 -8.07
N SER A 43 -13.95 -4.81 -8.01
CA SER A 43 -13.74 -3.64 -8.87
C SER A 43 -12.60 -2.75 -8.37
N LEU A 44 -12.10 -1.82 -9.19
CA LEU A 44 -11.17 -0.78 -8.70
C LEU A 44 -11.73 0.01 -7.52
N ALA A 45 -13.05 0.20 -7.46
CA ALA A 45 -13.68 0.91 -6.36
C ALA A 45 -13.55 0.16 -5.02
N ASP A 46 -13.54 -1.18 -5.04
CA ASP A 46 -13.29 -2.00 -3.86
C ASP A 46 -11.86 -1.82 -3.35
N TRP A 47 -10.88 -1.84 -4.26
CA TRP A 47 -9.46 -1.64 -3.93
C TRP A 47 -9.16 -0.23 -3.41
N LEU A 48 -9.79 0.79 -3.98
CA LEU A 48 -9.67 2.17 -3.50
C LEU A 48 -10.30 2.34 -2.12
N CYS A 49 -11.45 1.71 -1.88
CA CYS A 49 -12.07 1.72 -0.56
C CYS A 49 -11.16 1.03 0.47
N LEU A 50 -10.62 -0.15 0.13
CA LEU A 50 -9.66 -0.88 0.97
C LEU A 50 -8.47 0.01 1.37
N ALA A 51 -7.77 0.58 0.38
CA ALA A 51 -6.60 1.44 0.63
C ALA A 51 -6.94 2.67 1.49
N PHE A 52 -8.16 3.22 1.35
CA PHE A 52 -8.59 4.34 2.17
C PHE A 52 -8.85 3.95 3.62
N VAL A 53 -9.63 2.90 3.85
CA VAL A 53 -10.02 2.50 5.22
C VAL A 53 -8.84 1.93 6.00
N GLU A 54 -7.92 1.25 5.30
CA GLU A 54 -6.72 0.67 5.92
C GLU A 54 -5.65 1.72 6.18
N SER A 55 -5.30 2.56 5.20
CA SER A 55 -4.14 3.46 5.32
C SER A 55 -4.41 4.93 5.06
N ASN A 56 -5.63 5.32 4.70
CA ASN A 56 -5.94 6.65 4.19
C ASN A 56 -5.02 7.03 3.02
N PHE A 57 -4.76 6.06 2.13
CA PHE A 57 -3.83 6.16 1.00
C PHE A 57 -2.37 6.42 1.37
N ASN A 58 -1.97 6.17 2.62
CA ASN A 58 -0.58 6.22 3.04
C ASN A 58 0.14 4.92 2.63
N THR A 59 1.07 5.02 1.69
CA THR A 59 1.87 3.93 1.13
C THR A 59 3.00 3.48 2.04
N SER A 60 3.31 4.25 3.10
CA SER A 60 4.36 3.94 4.08
C SER A 60 3.81 3.79 5.50
N LYS A 61 2.50 3.56 5.65
CA LYS A 61 1.87 3.35 6.96
C LYS A 61 2.33 2.02 7.57
N VAL A 62 2.72 2.07 8.83
CA VAL A 62 2.98 0.88 9.66
C VAL A 62 2.14 0.97 10.92
N ASN A 63 1.48 -0.11 11.28
CA ASN A 63 0.69 -0.22 12.51
C ASN A 63 1.13 -1.44 13.33
N GLU A 64 1.29 -1.27 14.63
CA GLU A 64 1.61 -2.38 15.55
C GLU A 64 0.31 -3.01 16.08
N ASN A 65 0.27 -4.34 16.12
CA ASN A 65 -0.83 -5.11 16.67
C ASN A 65 -0.53 -5.61 18.08
N VAL A 66 -1.59 -5.94 18.83
CA VAL A 66 -1.50 -6.38 20.23
C VAL A 66 -0.69 -7.68 20.38
N ASP A 67 -0.65 -8.52 19.35
CA ASP A 67 0.13 -9.76 19.33
C ASP A 67 1.62 -9.56 18.96
N GLY A 68 2.04 -8.31 18.72
CA GLY A 68 3.40 -7.95 18.35
C GLY A 68 3.70 -8.06 16.85
N SER A 69 2.73 -8.46 16.02
CA SER A 69 2.83 -8.35 14.56
C SER A 69 2.62 -6.91 14.10
N PHE A 70 2.97 -6.62 12.85
CA PHE A 70 2.81 -5.28 12.26
C PHE A 70 2.07 -5.36 10.92
N ASP A 71 1.32 -4.32 10.59
CA ASP A 71 0.64 -4.17 9.30
C ASP A 71 1.34 -3.13 8.44
N TYR A 72 1.64 -3.48 7.18
CA TYR A 72 2.52 -2.69 6.32
C TYR A 72 1.81 -2.11 5.09
N GLY A 73 2.16 -0.87 4.77
CA GLY A 73 1.91 -0.21 3.51
C GLY A 73 0.43 0.09 3.26
N ILE A 74 0.13 0.34 1.98
CA ILE A 74 -1.16 0.88 1.54
C ILE A 74 -2.36 -0.03 1.85
N PHE A 75 -2.14 -1.35 1.91
CA PHE A 75 -3.18 -2.33 2.20
C PHE A 75 -3.08 -2.92 3.61
N GLN A 76 -2.20 -2.38 4.47
CA GLN A 76 -1.99 -2.87 5.84
C GLN A 76 -1.84 -4.40 5.90
N ILE A 77 -0.87 -4.93 5.15
CA ILE A 77 -0.62 -6.37 5.07
C ILE A 77 0.16 -6.82 6.31
N ASN A 78 -0.39 -7.79 7.03
CA ASN A 78 0.12 -8.24 8.33
C ASN A 78 1.36 -9.15 8.23
N SER A 79 2.40 -8.87 9.02
CA SER A 79 3.66 -9.62 9.05
C SER A 79 3.58 -11.00 9.68
N HIS A 80 2.57 -11.28 10.51
CA HIS A 80 2.41 -12.63 11.07
C HIS A 80 2.20 -13.69 9.99
N TYR A 81 1.55 -13.32 8.88
CA TYR A 81 1.17 -14.27 7.84
C TYR A 81 1.89 -14.04 6.51
N TRP A 82 2.04 -12.79 6.07
CA TRP A 82 2.22 -12.52 4.65
C TRP A 82 3.64 -12.13 4.25
N CYS A 83 4.37 -11.40 5.09
CA CYS A 83 5.73 -10.93 4.81
C CYS A 83 6.60 -11.07 6.06
N ASN A 84 7.92 -11.05 5.89
CA ASN A 84 8.85 -11.13 7.02
C ASN A 84 9.40 -9.75 7.39
N ASP A 85 9.23 -9.33 8.64
CA ASP A 85 9.80 -8.10 9.20
C ASP A 85 11.02 -8.37 10.09
N TYR A 86 11.33 -9.64 10.38
CA TYR A 86 12.38 -10.09 11.30
C TYR A 86 12.24 -9.56 12.75
N LEU A 87 11.08 -9.03 13.12
CA LEU A 87 10.74 -8.54 14.46
C LEU A 87 9.84 -9.52 15.22
N SER A 88 8.98 -10.24 14.50
CA SER A 88 8.05 -11.23 15.07
C SER A 88 8.03 -12.53 14.24
N HIS A 89 7.32 -13.56 14.73
CA HIS A 89 7.13 -14.79 13.95
C HIS A 89 6.29 -14.51 12.70
N SER A 90 6.69 -15.08 11.56
CA SER A 90 6.02 -14.92 10.27
C SER A 90 5.93 -16.23 9.49
N GLU A 91 4.76 -16.52 8.92
CA GLU A 91 4.59 -17.58 7.92
C GLU A 91 5.15 -17.19 6.54
N ASN A 92 5.31 -15.88 6.29
CA ASN A 92 5.85 -15.29 5.07
C ASN A 92 5.28 -15.89 3.78
N PHE A 93 3.95 -15.96 3.66
CA PHE A 93 3.30 -16.54 2.49
C PHE A 93 3.61 -15.81 1.19
N CYS A 94 3.90 -14.51 1.19
CA CYS A 94 4.29 -13.78 -0.02
C CYS A 94 5.79 -13.89 -0.35
N HIS A 95 6.58 -14.55 0.51
CA HIS A 95 8.03 -14.78 0.33
C HIS A 95 8.82 -13.49 0.07
N MET A 96 8.60 -12.49 0.89
CA MET A 96 9.17 -11.15 0.73
C MET A 96 9.38 -10.45 2.07
N ASP A 97 10.20 -9.40 2.05
CA ASP A 97 10.41 -8.55 3.22
C ASP A 97 9.26 -7.53 3.33
N CYS A 98 8.78 -7.27 4.54
CA CYS A 98 7.68 -6.32 4.75
C CYS A 98 8.03 -4.88 4.35
N GLU A 99 9.32 -4.52 4.44
CA GLU A 99 9.81 -3.20 4.04
C GLU A 99 9.62 -2.92 2.54
N ASP A 100 9.58 -3.96 1.69
CA ASP A 100 9.34 -3.81 0.25
C ASP A 100 7.94 -3.26 -0.06
N MET A 101 7.00 -3.35 0.90
CA MET A 101 5.64 -2.82 0.76
C MET A 101 5.52 -1.33 1.09
N LEU A 102 6.61 -0.70 1.55
CA LEU A 102 6.65 0.70 1.94
C LEU A 102 7.17 1.58 0.82
N GLY A 103 6.57 2.75 0.66
CA GLY A 103 6.98 3.76 -0.31
C GLY A 103 6.19 3.76 -1.61
N PRO A 104 6.67 4.47 -2.65
CA PRO A 104 5.87 4.80 -3.82
C PRO A 104 5.72 3.65 -4.82
N ASN A 105 6.56 2.61 -4.73
CA ASN A 105 6.43 1.42 -5.57
C ASN A 105 5.38 0.49 -4.98
N LEU A 106 4.20 0.43 -5.59
CA LEU A 106 3.08 -0.37 -5.07
C LEU A 106 3.08 -1.83 -5.54
N LEU A 107 3.98 -2.22 -6.46
CA LEU A 107 4.00 -3.58 -7.02
C LEU A 107 4.13 -4.68 -5.94
N PRO A 108 5.01 -4.56 -4.93
CA PRO A 108 5.12 -5.60 -3.91
C PRO A 108 3.83 -5.76 -3.10
N SER A 109 3.22 -4.64 -2.70
CA SER A 109 1.91 -4.61 -2.01
C SER A 109 0.79 -5.19 -2.87
N ILE A 110 0.73 -4.84 -4.17
CA ILE A 110 -0.26 -5.34 -5.11
C ILE A 110 -0.13 -6.85 -5.34
N HIS A 111 1.09 -7.35 -5.56
CA HIS A 111 1.35 -8.77 -5.76
C HIS A 111 0.92 -9.60 -4.55
N CYS A 112 1.29 -9.15 -3.35
CA CYS A 112 0.90 -9.86 -2.14
C CYS A 112 -0.62 -9.78 -1.91
N ALA A 113 -1.25 -8.61 -2.13
CA ALA A 113 -2.70 -8.47 -2.01
C ALA A 113 -3.47 -9.37 -3.00
N LYS A 114 -3.00 -9.52 -4.26
CA LYS A 114 -3.56 -10.50 -5.20
C LYS A 114 -3.50 -11.92 -4.63
N LYS A 115 -2.36 -12.32 -4.03
CA LYS A 115 -2.22 -13.64 -3.40
C LYS A 115 -3.21 -13.85 -2.25
N ILE A 116 -3.43 -12.83 -1.43
CA ILE A 116 -4.43 -12.88 -0.34
C ILE A 116 -5.83 -13.04 -0.90
N VAL A 117 -6.19 -12.23 -1.91
CA VAL A 117 -7.54 -12.21 -2.50
C VAL A 117 -7.86 -13.48 -3.29
N SER A 118 -6.89 -14.11 -3.95
CA SER A 118 -7.08 -15.44 -4.57
C SER A 118 -7.19 -16.58 -3.55
N GLY A 119 -6.90 -16.31 -2.28
CA GLY A 119 -7.08 -17.27 -1.18
C GLY A 119 -8.52 -17.36 -0.69
N SER A 120 -8.75 -18.21 0.32
CA SER A 120 -10.06 -18.31 0.96
C SER A 120 -10.47 -16.99 1.60
N GLY A 121 -11.67 -16.51 1.28
CA GLY A 121 -12.25 -15.29 1.87
C GLY A 121 -12.10 -14.03 1.03
N GLY A 122 -11.19 -13.99 0.03
CA GLY A 122 -11.03 -12.80 -0.82
C GLY A 122 -10.68 -11.53 -0.03
N MET A 123 -11.27 -10.40 -0.41
CA MET A 123 -11.13 -9.14 0.34
C MET A 123 -11.73 -9.18 1.75
N ARG A 124 -12.53 -10.21 2.08
CA ARG A 124 -13.04 -10.36 3.45
C ARG A 124 -11.94 -10.66 4.45
N ASN A 125 -10.70 -10.94 4.05
CA ASN A 125 -9.58 -11.05 4.98
C ASN A 125 -9.25 -9.70 5.66
N TRP A 126 -9.58 -8.56 5.04
CA TRP A 126 -9.45 -7.24 5.64
C TRP A 126 -10.68 -6.86 6.46
N VAL A 127 -10.50 -6.69 7.77
CA VAL A 127 -11.59 -6.39 8.71
C VAL A 127 -12.24 -5.06 8.35
N GLU A 128 -11.45 -4.02 8.11
CA GLU A 128 -11.95 -2.67 7.84
C GLU A 128 -12.73 -2.62 6.52
N TRP A 129 -12.25 -3.32 5.49
CA TRP A 129 -12.98 -3.44 4.23
C TRP A 129 -14.36 -4.11 4.41
N ARG A 130 -14.46 -5.18 5.22
CA ARG A 130 -15.76 -5.81 5.51
C ARG A 130 -16.74 -4.83 6.17
N LEU A 131 -16.26 -4.00 7.09
CA LEU A 131 -17.10 -3.09 7.87
C LEU A 131 -17.51 -1.85 7.05
N HIS A 132 -16.60 -1.34 6.22
CA HIS A 132 -16.71 -0.02 5.62
C HIS A 132 -16.85 0.01 4.10
N CYS A 133 -16.65 -1.13 3.41
CA CYS A 133 -16.68 -1.20 1.95
C CYS A 133 -17.65 -2.27 1.41
N SER A 134 -17.67 -3.45 2.02
CA SER A 134 -18.48 -4.57 1.55
C SER A 134 -19.98 -4.23 1.48
N GLU A 135 -20.63 -4.61 0.38
CA GLU A 135 -22.06 -4.40 0.11
C GLU A 135 -22.52 -2.92 0.11
N ARG A 136 -21.58 -1.97 0.00
CA ARG A 136 -21.89 -0.54 -0.11
C ARG A 136 -21.77 -0.04 -1.55
N PRO A 137 -22.46 1.05 -1.91
CA PRO A 137 -22.25 1.69 -3.20
C PRO A 137 -20.88 2.39 -3.23
N LEU A 138 -19.94 1.83 -3.99
CA LEU A 138 -18.55 2.30 -4.05
C LEU A 138 -18.24 3.16 -5.30
N SER A 139 -19.22 3.40 -6.18
CA SER A 139 -18.99 4.10 -7.46
C SER A 139 -18.37 5.50 -7.32
N TYR A 140 -18.58 6.17 -6.19
CA TYR A 140 -17.99 7.48 -5.92
C TYR A 140 -16.44 7.44 -5.90
N TRP A 141 -15.84 6.29 -5.57
CA TRP A 141 -14.38 6.10 -5.59
C TRP A 141 -13.76 6.24 -6.97
N MET A 142 -14.55 6.16 -8.05
CA MET A 142 -14.08 6.38 -9.42
C MET A 142 -14.49 7.74 -9.98
N THR A 143 -15.23 8.56 -9.23
CA THR A 143 -15.74 9.85 -9.73
C THR A 143 -14.57 10.78 -10.06
N GLY A 144 -14.52 11.28 -11.30
CA GLY A 144 -13.46 12.17 -11.78
C GLY A 144 -12.11 11.51 -12.06
N CYS A 145 -12.00 10.17 -11.96
CA CYS A 145 -10.79 9.46 -12.38
C CYS A 145 -10.86 9.14 -13.88
N HIS A 146 -9.73 9.36 -14.56
CA HIS A 146 -9.55 9.05 -15.97
C HIS A 146 -8.41 8.04 -16.09
N LEU A 147 -8.69 6.88 -16.69
CA LEU A 147 -7.74 5.76 -16.79
C LEU A 147 -6.97 5.74 -18.13
N GLY A 148 -7.32 6.64 -19.06
CA GLY A 148 -6.71 6.76 -20.39
C GLY A 148 -5.60 7.80 -20.49
#